data_AF-A0A7C3U1X0-F1
#
_entry.id   AF-A0A7C3U1X0-F1
#
_cell.length_a   1.000
_cell.length_b   1.000
_cell.length_c   1.000
_cell.angle_alpha   90.00
_cell.angle_beta   90.00
_cell.angle_gamma   90.00
#
_symmetry.space_group_name_H-M   'P 1'
#
loop_
_entity.id
_entity.type
_entity.pdbx_description
1 polymer ?
#
loop_
_entity_poly.entity_id
_entity_poly.type
_entity_poly.pdbx_seq_one_letter_code
_entity_poly.pdbx_strand_id
1 'polypeptide(L)'
;MAFIGRCRSSFHPGIVLAVYGSNGCKAGKDAEPVTPVSLSKVIEHLKLEVLSSKEDVERPIEGGYAGDLLSCAMRGAKKNYVWVTLQSHTNVVAVASLLSLAAVIITEGKRPTPETLTQAEKEKVILLLTSEDTFSVVGRLYLLGIGGA
;
A
#
# COMPACT_ATOMS: atom_id res chain seq x y z
N MET A 1 -7.01 -50.67 -3.56
CA MET A 1 -5.83 -50.36 -2.72
C MET A 1 -4.92 -49.44 -3.52
N ALA A 2 -5.18 -48.13 -3.46
CA ALA A 2 -4.43 -47.12 -4.22
C ALA A 2 -3.58 -46.32 -3.22
N PHE A 3 -2.26 -46.40 -3.41
CA PHE A 3 -1.27 -45.70 -2.60
C PHE A 3 -1.45 -44.19 -2.75
N ILE A 4 -1.76 -43.53 -1.63
CA ILE A 4 -1.77 -42.07 -1.51
C ILE A 4 -0.31 -41.62 -1.59
N GLY A 5 0.10 -41.15 -2.77
CA GLY A 5 1.38 -40.46 -2.98
C GLY A 5 1.37 -39.13 -2.26
N ARG A 6 1.79 -39.13 -0.99
CA ARG A 6 1.94 -37.95 -0.14
C ARG A 6 3.16 -37.16 -0.63
N CYS A 7 2.98 -36.26 -1.58
CA CYS A 7 4.00 -35.26 -1.90
C CYS A 7 4.00 -34.22 -0.77
N ARG A 8 4.83 -34.44 0.26
CA ARG A 8 5.20 -33.42 1.23
C ARG A 8 6.19 -32.48 0.57
N SER A 9 5.71 -31.44 -0.09
CA SER A 9 6.50 -30.22 -0.31
C SER A 9 6.13 -29.22 0.79
N SER A 10 6.88 -29.28 1.89
CA SER A 10 6.96 -28.17 2.83
C SER A 10 7.58 -26.99 2.10
N PHE A 11 6.77 -26.07 1.57
CA PHE A 11 7.21 -24.79 1.02
C PHE A 11 6.18 -23.73 1.42
N HIS A 12 6.66 -22.66 2.04
CA HIS A 12 5.91 -21.46 2.39
C HIS A 12 6.81 -20.26 2.01
N PRO A 13 6.25 -19.07 1.77
CA PRO A 13 5.65 -18.74 0.50
C PRO A 13 6.36 -17.49 -0.07
N GLY A 14 6.75 -17.54 -1.32
CA GLY A 14 7.42 -16.42 -1.96
C GLY A 14 7.65 -16.74 -3.42
N ILE A 15 6.82 -16.14 -4.26
CA ILE A 15 7.03 -16.08 -5.71
C ILE A 15 6.95 -17.47 -6.37
N VAL A 16 5.73 -17.92 -6.67
CA VAL A 16 5.59 -18.69 -7.91
C VAL A 16 5.79 -17.68 -9.02
N LEU A 17 7.01 -17.69 -9.56
CA LEU A 17 7.29 -17.27 -10.91
C LEU A 17 6.21 -17.93 -11.78
N ALA A 18 5.24 -17.14 -12.24
CA ALA A 18 4.36 -17.57 -13.32
C ALA A 18 5.27 -17.75 -14.54
N VAL A 19 5.84 -18.95 -14.67
CA VAL A 19 6.43 -19.41 -15.92
C VAL A 19 5.28 -19.35 -16.90
N TYR A 20 5.37 -18.42 -17.86
CA TYR A 20 4.43 -18.26 -18.96
C TYR A 20 4.40 -19.56 -19.77
N GLY A 21 3.55 -20.50 -19.35
CA GLY A 21 3.12 -21.63 -20.16
C GLY A 21 2.01 -21.14 -21.06
N SER A 22 2.25 -21.12 -22.38
CA SER A 22 1.22 -20.87 -23.37
C SER A 22 0.05 -21.83 -23.15
N ASN A 23 -1.12 -21.30 -22.76
CA ASN A 23 -2.45 -21.67 -23.26
C ASN A 23 -3.54 -21.11 -22.33
N GLY A 24 -4.18 -20.02 -22.76
CA GLY A 24 -5.51 -19.61 -22.30
C GLY A 24 -5.58 -18.81 -21.00
N CYS A 25 -5.48 -17.48 -21.09
CA CYS A 25 -5.91 -16.58 -20.03
C CYS A 25 -7.43 -16.73 -19.80
N LYS A 26 -7.81 -17.47 -18.76
CA LYS A 26 -9.04 -17.17 -18.03
C LYS A 26 -8.64 -16.27 -16.86
N ALA A 27 -9.18 -15.05 -16.82
CA ALA A 27 -9.10 -14.20 -15.65
C ALA A 27 -9.76 -14.95 -14.48
N GLY A 28 -8.92 -15.52 -13.60
CA GLY A 28 -9.37 -16.23 -12.41
C GLY A 28 -10.10 -15.27 -11.48
N LYS A 29 -11.35 -15.61 -11.18
CA LYS A 29 -12.22 -14.94 -10.19
C LYS A 29 -11.98 -15.45 -8.77
N ASP A 30 -10.81 -16.04 -8.53
CA ASP A 30 -10.51 -16.74 -7.29
C ASP A 30 -9.29 -16.07 -6.64
N ALA A 31 -9.43 -14.77 -6.35
CA ALA A 31 -8.52 -14.11 -5.42
C ALA A 31 -8.79 -14.71 -4.04
N GLU A 32 -7.84 -15.50 -3.53
CA GLU A 32 -7.86 -15.88 -2.11
C GLU A 32 -8.05 -14.63 -1.24
N PRO A 33 -8.80 -14.73 -0.13
CA PRO A 33 -9.12 -13.58 0.70
C PRO A 33 -7.82 -12.98 1.24
N VAL A 34 -7.47 -11.80 0.71
CA VAL A 34 -6.31 -11.03 1.17
C VAL A 34 -6.49 -10.78 2.67
N THR A 35 -5.64 -11.38 3.49
CA THR A 35 -5.64 -11.11 4.92
C THR A 35 -5.42 -9.63 5.13
N PRO A 36 -6.23 -8.92 5.95
CA PRO A 36 -6.07 -7.49 6.15
C PRO A 36 -4.66 -7.21 6.70
N VAL A 37 -3.87 -6.47 5.92
CA VAL A 37 -2.50 -6.09 6.29
C VAL A 37 -2.60 -4.84 7.16
N SER A 38 -1.98 -4.86 8.34
CA SER A 38 -1.89 -3.67 9.19
C SER A 38 -0.90 -2.67 8.62
N LEU A 39 -1.14 -1.38 8.85
CA LEU A 39 -0.24 -0.31 8.42
C LEU A 39 1.16 -0.43 9.06
N SER A 40 1.25 -0.87 10.32
CA SER A 40 2.51 -1.16 11.02
C SER A 40 3.38 -2.15 10.24
N LYS A 41 2.78 -3.23 9.73
CA LYS A 41 3.50 -4.22 8.91
C LYS A 41 4.04 -3.64 7.61
N VAL A 42 3.31 -2.73 6.97
CA VAL A 42 3.79 -2.03 5.76
C VAL A 42 4.96 -1.11 6.08
N ILE A 43 4.87 -0.33 7.16
CA ILE A 43 5.93 0.58 7.60
C ILE A 43 7.23 -0.20 7.86
N GLU A 44 7.14 -1.33 8.58
CA GLU A 44 8.29 -2.18 8.87
C GLU A 44 8.89 -2.80 7.61
N HIS A 45 8.04 -3.37 6.74
CA HIS A 45 8.50 -4.12 5.58
C HIS A 45 9.13 -3.23 4.50
N LEU A 46 8.58 -2.03 4.31
CA LEU A 46 9.10 -1.04 3.36
C LEU A 46 10.11 -0.07 4.01
N LYS A 47 10.39 -0.22 5.32
CA LYS A 47 11.29 0.66 6.09
C LYS A 47 10.96 2.14 5.94
N LEU A 48 9.67 2.46 6.02
CA LEU A 48 9.15 3.81 5.83
C LEU A 48 9.45 4.68 7.06
N GLU A 49 9.85 5.93 6.82
CA GLU A 49 9.98 6.92 7.88
C GLU A 49 8.60 7.50 8.20
N VAL A 50 8.16 7.38 9.45
CA VAL A 50 6.91 8.00 9.91
C VAL A 50 7.16 9.46 10.25
N LEU A 51 6.55 10.37 9.50
CA LEU A 51 6.79 11.81 9.61
C LEU A 51 5.79 12.56 10.49
N SER A 52 4.57 12.06 10.61
CA SER A 52 3.49 12.68 11.37
C SER A 52 2.87 11.70 12.35
N SER A 53 1.56 11.86 12.63
CA SER A 53 0.82 11.15 13.66
C SER A 53 1.14 9.67 13.69
N LYS A 54 1.43 9.18 14.90
CA LYS A 54 1.58 7.75 15.19
C LYS A 54 0.29 7.14 15.72
N GLU A 55 -0.79 7.92 15.73
CA GLU A 55 -2.11 7.42 16.09
C GLU A 55 -2.60 6.46 14.99
N ASP A 56 -3.18 5.33 15.38
CA ASP A 56 -3.85 4.39 14.48
C ASP A 56 -2.95 3.67 13.45
N VAL A 57 -1.66 3.45 13.76
CA VAL A 57 -0.76 2.62 12.94
C VAL A 57 -1.17 1.15 12.81
N GLU A 58 -2.16 0.70 13.60
CA GLU A 58 -2.74 -0.64 13.50
C GLU A 58 -3.96 -0.71 12.58
N ARG A 59 -4.35 0.42 11.95
CA ARG A 59 -5.46 0.46 11.00
C ARG A 59 -5.24 -0.56 9.87
N PRO A 60 -6.28 -1.32 9.49
CA PRO A 60 -6.21 -2.23 8.36
C PRO A 60 -6.12 -1.46 7.04
N ILE A 61 -5.27 -1.94 6.14
CA ILE A 61 -5.20 -1.45 4.76
C ILE A 61 -6.09 -2.32 3.89
N GLU A 62 -7.06 -1.68 3.23
CA GLU A 62 -8.02 -2.34 2.34
C GLU A 62 -7.61 -2.29 0.86
N GLY A 63 -6.64 -1.44 0.52
CA GLY A 63 -6.15 -1.29 -0.84
C GLY A 63 -5.15 -0.13 -0.99
N GLY A 64 -4.78 0.14 -2.22
CA GLY A 64 -3.84 1.21 -2.57
C GLY A 64 -4.30 2.04 -3.76
N TYR A 65 -3.86 3.30 -3.79
CA TYR A 65 -3.94 4.16 -4.96
C TYR A 65 -2.58 4.80 -5.20
N ALA A 66 -2.15 4.91 -6.45
CA ALA A 66 -0.91 5.58 -6.82
C ALA A 66 -1.19 6.62 -7.89
N GLY A 67 -0.64 7.82 -7.72
CA GLY A 67 -0.77 8.91 -8.67
C GLY A 67 -0.76 10.27 -8.00
N ASP A 68 -0.31 11.28 -8.73
CA ASP A 68 -0.07 12.60 -8.14
C ASP A 68 -1.22 13.56 -8.32
N LEU A 69 -2.01 13.43 -9.39
CA LEU A 69 -3.12 14.36 -9.61
C LEU A 69 -4.16 14.21 -8.50
N LEU A 70 -4.29 15.25 -7.68
CA LEU A 70 -5.22 15.30 -6.54
C LEU A 70 -6.65 14.95 -6.95
N SER A 71 -7.09 15.42 -8.12
CA SER A 71 -8.42 15.12 -8.65
C SER A 71 -8.62 13.65 -9.01
N CYS A 72 -7.55 12.95 -9.42
CA CYS A 72 -7.59 11.52 -9.67
C CYS A 72 -7.58 10.74 -8.34
N ALA A 73 -6.79 11.16 -7.35
CA ALA A 73 -6.81 10.59 -6.01
C ALA A 73 -8.20 10.68 -5.37
N MET A 74 -8.85 11.84 -5.46
CA MET A 74 -10.22 12.04 -4.99
C MET A 74 -11.26 11.13 -5.67
N ARG A 75 -11.02 10.71 -6.91
CA ARG A 75 -11.93 9.80 -7.64
C ARG A 75 -11.61 8.33 -7.42
N GLY A 76 -10.33 7.99 -7.26
CA GLY A 76 -9.84 6.61 -7.27
C GLY A 76 -9.57 6.02 -5.89
N ALA A 77 -9.03 6.81 -4.96
CA ALA A 77 -8.72 6.34 -3.63
C ALA A 77 -9.98 6.24 -2.76
N LYS A 78 -10.02 5.23 -1.89
CA LYS A 78 -11.15 4.96 -0.99
C LYS A 78 -10.68 5.00 0.45
N LYS A 79 -11.65 4.99 1.37
CA LYS A 79 -11.38 4.83 2.81
C LYS A 79 -10.43 3.66 3.05
N ASN A 80 -9.53 3.80 4.02
CA ASN A 80 -8.55 2.79 4.42
C ASN A 80 -7.55 2.39 3.31
N TYR A 81 -7.46 3.16 2.23
CA TYR A 81 -6.40 2.95 1.24
C TYR A 81 -5.10 3.63 1.67
N VAL A 82 -3.98 3.10 1.19
CA VAL A 82 -2.72 3.81 1.15
C VAL A 82 -2.60 4.57 -0.15
N TRP A 83 -2.26 5.85 -0.09
CA TRP A 83 -2.02 6.66 -1.28
C TRP A 83 -0.52 6.91 -1.47
N VAL A 84 0.02 6.49 -2.61
CA VAL A 84 1.41 6.71 -3.00
C VAL A 84 1.51 7.90 -3.96
N THR A 85 2.32 8.89 -3.62
CA THR A 85 2.48 10.12 -4.40
C THR A 85 3.85 10.78 -4.20
N LEU A 86 4.27 11.58 -5.18
CA LEU A 86 5.36 12.55 -5.12
C LEU A 86 4.92 13.92 -4.60
N GLN A 87 3.67 14.11 -4.15
CA GLN A 87 3.22 15.37 -3.58
C GLN A 87 3.46 15.41 -2.07
N SER A 88 4.01 16.52 -1.56
CA SER A 88 4.43 16.67 -0.16
C SER A 88 3.99 17.97 0.49
N HIS A 89 2.90 18.56 -0.01
CA HIS A 89 2.35 19.84 0.47
C HIS A 89 0.99 19.64 1.15
N THR A 90 0.46 20.71 1.75
CA THR A 90 -0.73 20.70 2.60
C THR A 90 -2.00 20.15 1.94
N ASN A 91 -2.17 20.29 0.62
CA ASN A 91 -3.34 19.75 -0.08
C ASN A 91 -3.41 18.22 -0.04
N VAL A 92 -2.27 17.53 0.04
CA VAL A 92 -2.20 16.08 0.18
C VAL A 92 -2.85 15.65 1.50
N VAL A 93 -2.55 16.39 2.57
CA VAL A 93 -3.16 16.16 3.89
C VAL A 93 -4.68 16.37 3.83
N ALA A 94 -5.13 17.45 3.18
CA ALA A 94 -6.55 17.74 3.06
C ALA A 94 -7.32 16.63 2.32
N VAL A 95 -6.78 16.14 1.19
CA VAL A 95 -7.38 15.03 0.42
C VAL A 95 -7.36 13.72 1.21
N ALA A 96 -6.24 13.42 1.89
CA ALA A 96 -6.12 12.20 2.67
C ALA A 96 -7.10 12.16 3.86
N SER A 97 -7.26 13.28 4.55
CA SER A 97 -8.26 13.46 5.61
C SER A 97 -9.68 13.30 5.06
N LEU A 98 -10.00 13.99 3.96
CA LEU A 98 -11.32 13.95 3.31
C LEU A 98 -11.74 12.53 2.91
N LEU A 99 -10.82 11.73 2.39
CA LEU A 99 -11.09 10.35 1.97
C LEU A 99 -10.96 9.32 3.09
N SER A 100 -10.58 9.73 4.31
CA SER A 100 -10.28 8.83 5.43
C SER A 100 -9.28 7.73 5.04
N LEU A 101 -8.18 8.13 4.40
CA LEU A 101 -7.12 7.21 4.00
C LEU A 101 -6.43 6.58 5.21
N ALA A 102 -5.82 5.42 5.01
CA ALA A 102 -4.99 4.79 6.05
C ALA A 102 -3.67 5.54 6.24
N ALA A 103 -3.00 5.88 5.13
CA ALA A 103 -1.77 6.66 5.14
C ALA A 103 -1.49 7.25 3.75
N VAL A 104 -0.59 8.23 3.71
CA VAL A 104 0.03 8.70 2.47
C VAL A 104 1.52 8.36 2.49
N ILE A 105 2.00 7.69 1.45
CA ILE A 105 3.42 7.42 1.23
C ILE A 105 3.97 8.41 0.22
N ILE A 106 4.92 9.22 0.68
CA ILE A 106 5.64 10.20 -0.12
C ILE A 106 6.94 9.60 -0.59
N THR A 107 7.14 9.61 -1.90
CA THR A 107 8.24 8.91 -2.58
C THR A 107 9.39 9.85 -2.95
N GLU A 108 10.49 9.26 -3.40
CA GLU A 108 11.70 9.96 -3.89
C GLU A 108 12.29 10.97 -2.88
N GLY A 109 12.11 10.72 -1.58
CA GLY A 109 12.71 11.52 -0.52
C GLY A 109 12.15 12.95 -0.43
N LYS A 110 11.01 13.22 -1.05
CA LYS A 110 10.42 14.57 -1.09
C LYS A 110 9.81 14.96 0.26
N ARG A 111 10.65 15.44 1.17
CA ARG A 111 10.24 15.78 2.54
C ARG A 111 9.19 16.93 2.56
N PRO A 112 8.06 16.76 3.27
CA PRO A 112 7.11 17.83 3.54
C PRO A 112 7.70 18.97 4.36
N THR A 113 7.10 20.15 4.24
CA THR A 113 7.44 21.29 5.08
C THR A 113 6.93 21.09 6.52
N PRO A 114 7.51 21.78 7.52
CA PRO A 114 7.02 21.72 8.90
C PRO A 114 5.53 22.11 9.04
N GLU A 115 5.05 23.04 8.21
CA GLU A 115 3.64 23.42 8.14
C GLU A 115 2.76 22.25 7.70
N THR A 116 3.20 21.50 6.69
CA THR A 116 2.49 20.31 6.20
C THR A 116 2.43 19.22 7.27
N LEU A 117 3.53 19.00 8.00
CA LEU A 117 3.56 18.04 9.12
C LEU A 117 2.63 18.46 10.26
N THR A 118 2.63 19.75 10.61
CA THR A 118 1.73 20.31 11.64
C THR A 118 0.26 20.12 11.26
N GLN A 119 -0.07 20.36 10.00
CA GLN A 119 -1.43 20.13 9.50
C GLN A 119 -1.77 18.63 9.49
N ALA A 120 -0.83 17.75 9.15
CA ALA A 120 -1.04 16.30 9.18
C ALA A 120 -1.33 15.78 10.60
N GLU A 121 -0.62 16.28 11.60
CA GLU A 121 -0.90 15.96 13.01
C GLU A 121 -2.30 16.40 13.42
N LYS A 122 -2.67 17.64 13.09
CA LYS A 122 -3.98 18.21 13.41
C LYS A 122 -5.12 17.41 12.79
N GLU A 123 -4.97 17.00 11.53
CA GLU A 123 -5.97 16.24 10.77
C GLU A 123 -5.87 14.72 11.02
N LYS A 124 -4.93 14.27 11.86
CA LYS A 124 -4.65 12.86 12.16
C LYS A 124 -4.37 12.02 10.90
N VAL A 125 -3.65 12.60 9.95
CA VAL A 125 -3.20 11.94 8.73
C VAL A 125 -1.78 11.43 8.93
N ILE A 126 -1.57 10.14 8.67
CA ILE A 126 -0.26 9.51 8.71
C ILE A 126 0.47 9.77 7.40
N LEU A 127 1.58 10.51 7.47
CA LEU A 127 2.51 10.74 6.37
C LEU A 127 3.73 9.87 6.57
N LEU A 128 4.06 9.11 5.52
CA LEU A 128 5.19 8.21 5.46
C LEU A 128 6.13 8.69 4.36
N LEU A 129 7.44 8.53 4.56
CA LEU A 129 8.46 8.94 3.60
C LEU A 129 9.35 7.77 3.23
N THR A 130 9.72 7.72 1.96
CA THR A 130 10.74 6.82 1.45
C THR A 130 11.56 7.50 0.35
N SER A 131 12.82 7.08 0.21
CA SER A 131 13.68 7.47 -0.90
C SER A 131 13.43 6.66 -2.18
N GLU A 132 12.64 5.59 -2.10
CA GLU A 132 12.29 4.76 -3.26
C GLU A 132 11.30 5.49 -4.19
N ASP A 133 11.35 5.16 -5.48
CA ASP A 133 10.41 5.68 -6.47
C ASP A 133 9.02 5.04 -6.32
N THR A 134 8.00 5.71 -6.89
CA THR A 134 6.59 5.28 -6.81
C THR A 134 6.36 3.86 -7.34
N PHE A 135 7.04 3.46 -8.41
CA PHE A 135 6.85 2.13 -9.00
C PHE A 135 7.39 1.04 -8.08
N SER A 136 8.59 1.24 -7.53
CA SER A 136 9.22 0.33 -6.56
C SER A 136 8.35 0.14 -5.32
N VAL A 137 7.80 1.22 -4.77
CA VAL A 137 6.90 1.19 -3.61
C VAL A 137 5.62 0.41 -3.94
N VAL A 138 4.97 0.72 -5.06
CA VAL A 138 3.73 0.04 -5.47
C VAL A 138 3.96 -1.45 -5.70
N GLY A 139 5.07 -1.83 -6.35
CA GLY A 139 5.41 -3.24 -6.55
C GLY A 139 5.56 -4.00 -5.23
N ARG A 140 6.18 -3.39 -4.22
CA ARG A 140 6.31 -3.99 -2.88
C ARG A 140 4.98 -4.08 -2.14
N LEU A 141 4.14 -3.04 -2.22
CA LEU A 141 2.79 -3.08 -1.66
C LEU A 141 1.97 -4.22 -2.28
N TYR A 142 2.07 -4.39 -3.60
CA TYR A 142 1.39 -5.47 -4.31
C TYR A 142 1.87 -6.86 -3.87
N LEU A 143 3.19 -7.04 -3.67
CA LEU A 143 3.76 -8.28 -3.13
C LEU A 143 3.30 -8.59 -1.70
N LEU A 144 2.91 -7.57 -0.93
CA LEU A 144 2.29 -7.74 0.40
C LEU A 144 0.80 -8.10 0.34
N GLY A 145 0.21 -8.21 -0.87
CA GLY A 145 -1.20 -8.50 -1.07
C GLY A 145 -2.10 -7.27 -1.09
N ILE A 146 -1.52 -6.06 -1.15
CA ILE A 146 -2.29 -4.81 -1.23
C ILE A 146 -2.59 -4.52 -2.71
N GLY A 147 -3.83 -4.77 -3.12
CA GLY A 147 -4.32 -4.49 -4.47
C GLY A 147 -4.61 -3.00 -4.70
N GLY A 148 -4.59 -2.59 -5.98
CA GLY A 148 -4.96 -1.24 -6.41
C GLY A 148 -6.48 -1.04 -6.57
N ALA A 149 -6.89 0.23 -6.71
CA ALA A 149 -8.24 0.64 -7.10
C ALA A 149 -8.62 0.20 -8.53
#